data_AF-A0A842FPY0-F1
#
_entry.id   AF-A0A842FPY0-F1
#
_cell.length_a   1.000
_cell.length_b   1.000
_cell.length_c   1.000
_cell.angle_alpha   90.00
_cell.angle_beta   90.00
_cell.angle_gamma   90.00
#
_symmetry.space_group_name_H-M   'P 1'
#
loop_
_entity.id
_entity.type
_entity.pdbx_description
1 polymer ?
#
loop_
_entity_poly.entity_id
_entity_poly.type
_entity_poly.pdbx_seq_one_letter_code
_entity_poly.pdbx_strand_id
1 'polypeptide(L)'
;MTKNNALLKLSDNVKLNRRKNPIAMEMARTKDYYQKTILEAFMTYIPEQAVIYEMDSRFVSHAIYFLKYGHARQVYLFETNRAKYREARNDVQRNHLVGIECLQPNWDTKRFARWDKDQLTYVTPSPADVIHASEAAIEAGLLLKFSAEVEKYKPVLWLDTSSHNFAEIAKWLEKLHYRLQIEQNDQAIYVSQETKEAEEEKNELEAKLLERLETYKRQINQLQQECEQQISHMQSEQAKKLAVMETEHRAVVKKLDEEMQLKTVQVKKIAAMETEHRATVRRLEEEVKQQAELAKQHEQETKQSQKETREARQVVQHISDALNAEKAMNHDLNKRIFALLAEEKPVLLTMEKRQTQQQKELSSLRYENRKLARNLTIATEKYQRLNDTKVIRVMRKYWNFKKKKKIEE
;
A
#
# COMPACT_ATOMS: atom_id res chain seq x y z
N MET A 1 62.51 -1.13 4.62
CA MET A 1 62.07 -0.77 5.98
C MET A 1 61.12 0.41 5.92
N THR A 2 59.80 0.18 5.97
CA THR A 2 58.80 1.25 5.99
C THR A 2 58.63 1.75 7.41
N LYS A 3 59.15 2.94 7.72
CA LYS A 3 58.81 3.65 8.96
C LYS A 3 57.28 3.78 8.99
N ASN A 4 56.63 3.21 10.01
CA ASN A 4 55.21 3.42 10.28
C ASN A 4 55.01 4.91 10.60
N ASN A 5 54.79 5.73 9.58
CA ASN A 5 54.40 7.12 9.78
C ASN A 5 53.03 7.11 10.45
N ALA A 6 52.96 7.66 11.67
CA ALA A 6 51.71 7.77 12.40
C ALA A 6 50.67 8.51 11.54
N LEU A 7 49.50 7.90 11.35
CA LEU A 7 48.39 8.50 10.62
C LEU A 7 47.86 9.72 11.38
N LEU A 8 47.45 10.74 10.63
CA LEU A 8 46.65 11.83 11.16
C LEU A 8 45.21 11.33 11.32
N LYS A 9 44.66 11.45 12.53
CA LYS A 9 43.29 11.08 12.84
C LYS A 9 42.50 12.34 13.20
N LEU A 10 41.38 12.56 12.49
CA LEU A 10 40.43 13.65 12.77
C LEU A 10 39.40 13.22 13.82
N SER A 11 38.64 14.19 14.34
CA SER A 11 37.61 14.03 15.37
C SER A 11 36.55 13.00 15.03
N ASP A 12 36.18 12.89 13.75
CA ASP A 12 35.19 11.96 13.21
C ASP A 12 35.77 10.57 12.83
N ASN A 13 37.00 10.28 13.27
CA ASN A 13 37.79 9.09 12.96
C ASN A 13 38.29 8.97 11.51
N VAL A 14 38.23 10.02 10.69
CA VAL A 14 38.90 10.01 9.39
C VAL A 14 40.41 9.89 9.58
N LYS A 15 41.04 9.03 8.78
CA LYS A 15 42.47 8.69 8.86
C LYS A 15 43.20 9.12 7.59
N LEU A 16 44.08 10.11 7.71
CA LEU A 16 44.88 10.67 6.62
C LEU A 16 46.36 10.38 6.80
N ASN A 17 47.11 10.37 5.70
CA ASN A 17 48.56 10.35 5.72
C ASN A 17 49.06 11.66 6.34
N ARG A 18 49.96 11.54 7.32
CA ARG A 18 50.57 12.72 7.95
C ARG A 18 51.64 13.30 7.02
N ARG A 19 51.24 14.28 6.20
CA ARG A 19 52.15 15.01 5.30
C ARG A 19 52.93 16.06 6.08
N LYS A 20 54.13 16.39 5.60
CA LYS A 20 54.92 17.54 6.09
C LYS A 20 54.54 18.80 5.32
N ASN A 21 53.28 19.22 5.42
CA ASN A 21 52.79 20.44 4.80
C ASN A 21 51.93 21.26 5.78
N PRO A 22 51.73 22.56 5.53
CA PRO A 22 50.97 23.43 6.44
C PRO A 22 49.56 22.89 6.74
N ILE A 23 48.85 22.40 5.71
CA ILE A 23 47.50 21.82 5.80
C ILE A 23 47.45 20.67 6.81
N ALA A 24 48.36 19.70 6.71
CA ALA A 24 48.40 18.55 7.62
C ALA A 24 48.85 18.93 9.03
N MET A 25 49.68 19.96 9.19
CA MET A 25 50.03 20.49 10.52
C MET A 25 48.82 21.15 11.18
N GLU A 26 48.04 21.92 10.42
CA GLU A 26 46.83 22.55 10.91
C GLU A 26 45.80 21.51 11.35
N MET A 27 45.48 20.53 10.50
CA MET A 27 44.57 19.44 10.86
C MET A 27 45.10 18.61 12.04
N ALA A 28 46.43 18.44 12.17
CA ALA A 28 47.02 17.78 13.33
C ALA A 28 46.82 18.57 14.63
N ARG A 29 46.82 19.91 14.54
CA ARG A 29 46.60 20.85 15.65
C ARG A 29 45.12 20.92 16.04
N THR A 30 44.23 21.12 15.06
CA THR A 30 42.78 21.30 15.29
C THR A 30 42.05 19.98 15.51
N LYS A 31 42.62 18.85 15.04
CA LYS A 31 41.93 17.55 14.94
C LYS A 31 40.68 17.59 14.08
N ASP A 32 40.60 18.54 13.17
CA ASP A 32 39.44 18.74 12.31
C ASP A 32 39.85 18.89 10.84
N TYR A 33 38.86 18.98 9.96
CA TYR A 33 39.08 19.26 8.55
C TYR A 33 39.80 20.60 8.36
N TYR A 34 40.73 20.65 7.39
CA TYR A 34 41.36 21.90 6.98
C TYR A 34 40.29 22.91 6.56
N GLN A 35 40.40 24.17 6.99
CA GLN A 35 39.46 25.23 6.66
C GLN A 35 37.98 24.91 6.95
N LYS A 36 37.68 24.10 7.98
CA LYS A 36 36.31 23.66 8.30
C LYS A 36 35.27 24.78 8.36
N THR A 37 35.60 25.93 8.95
CA THR A 37 34.67 27.06 9.03
C THR A 37 34.29 27.59 7.65
N ILE A 38 35.22 27.57 6.69
CA ILE A 38 34.96 27.97 5.30
C ILE A 38 34.12 26.89 4.62
N LEU A 39 34.46 25.60 4.81
CA LEU A 39 33.65 24.49 4.31
C LEU A 39 32.20 24.62 4.77
N GLU A 40 31.95 24.80 6.06
CA GLU A 40 30.62 24.97 6.63
C GLU A 40 29.87 26.18 6.04
N ALA A 41 30.55 27.32 5.88
CA ALA A 41 29.95 28.52 5.30
C ALA A 41 29.61 28.35 3.81
N PHE A 42 30.47 27.68 3.05
CA PHE A 42 30.35 27.59 1.59
C PHE A 42 29.45 26.43 1.15
N MET A 43 29.21 25.45 2.03
CA MET A 43 28.35 24.31 1.74
C MET A 43 26.92 24.70 1.30
N THR A 44 26.40 25.84 1.77
CA THR A 44 25.05 26.32 1.43
C THR A 44 24.89 26.71 -0.05
N TYR A 45 26.01 26.92 -0.75
CA TYR A 45 26.05 27.28 -2.18
C TYR A 45 26.34 26.09 -3.09
N ILE A 46 26.63 24.91 -2.52
CA ILE A 46 26.91 23.69 -3.28
C ILE A 46 25.58 22.94 -3.50
N PRO A 47 25.23 22.59 -4.74
CA PRO A 47 24.03 21.80 -5.02
C PRO A 47 24.04 20.44 -4.31
N GLU A 48 22.87 19.97 -3.88
CA GLU A 48 22.74 18.60 -3.39
C GLU A 48 23.08 17.57 -4.49
N GLN A 49 23.67 16.44 -4.12
CA GLN A 49 24.09 15.39 -5.07
C GLN A 49 25.08 15.88 -6.14
N ALA A 50 25.82 16.96 -5.88
CA ALA A 50 26.78 17.54 -6.80
C ALA A 50 27.89 16.55 -7.20
N VAL A 51 28.34 16.69 -8.45
CA VAL A 51 29.62 16.21 -8.95
C VAL A 51 30.65 17.31 -8.76
N ILE A 52 31.66 17.04 -7.92
CA ILE A 52 32.66 18.03 -7.55
C ILE A 52 34.01 17.66 -8.15
N TYR A 53 34.64 18.64 -8.80
CA TYR A 53 36.03 18.54 -9.23
C TYR A 53 36.92 19.22 -8.19
N GLU A 54 37.72 18.43 -7.48
CA GLU A 54 38.77 18.91 -6.60
C GLU A 54 40.09 18.93 -7.38
N MET A 55 40.53 20.12 -7.76
CA MET A 55 41.68 20.30 -8.66
C MET A 55 43.03 20.13 -7.97
N ASP A 56 43.06 19.97 -6.64
CA ASP A 56 44.29 19.83 -5.88
C ASP A 56 44.22 18.74 -4.79
N SER A 57 45.02 17.69 -4.98
CA SER A 57 45.09 16.54 -4.05
C SER A 57 45.59 16.87 -2.63
N ARG A 58 46.15 18.07 -2.42
CA ARG A 58 46.45 18.57 -1.07
C ARG A 58 45.19 18.75 -0.23
N PHE A 59 44.06 19.00 -0.89
CA PHE A 59 42.73 19.20 -0.30
C PHE A 59 41.91 17.90 -0.25
N VAL A 60 42.57 16.74 -0.12
CA VAL A 60 41.86 15.46 0.10
C VAL A 60 40.89 15.52 1.29
N SER A 61 41.17 16.34 2.31
CA SER A 61 40.24 16.60 3.40
C SER A 61 38.94 17.27 2.93
N HIS A 62 38.99 18.23 1.99
CA HIS A 62 37.79 18.86 1.41
C HIS A 62 36.99 17.84 0.62
N ALA A 63 37.64 17.04 -0.24
CA ALA A 63 36.98 15.96 -0.99
C ALA A 63 36.23 14.98 -0.06
N ILE A 64 36.84 14.61 1.06
CA ILE A 64 36.21 13.77 2.10
C ILE A 64 35.04 14.50 2.75
N TYR A 65 35.20 15.78 3.07
CA TYR A 65 34.17 16.60 3.69
C TYR A 65 32.95 16.72 2.79
N PHE A 66 33.14 17.01 1.51
CA PHE A 66 32.07 17.11 0.52
C PHE A 66 31.25 15.82 0.42
N LEU A 67 31.90 14.66 0.41
CA LEU A 67 31.20 13.39 0.34
C LEU A 67 30.46 13.05 1.65
N LYS A 68 31.07 13.30 2.82
CA LYS A 68 30.50 12.90 4.11
C LYS A 68 29.42 13.86 4.64
N TYR A 69 29.63 15.16 4.45
CA TYR A 69 28.82 16.23 5.06
C TYR A 69 28.15 17.10 4.02
N GLY A 70 28.73 17.20 2.82
CA GLY A 70 28.17 18.00 1.73
C GLY A 70 27.18 17.29 0.83
N HIS A 71 26.88 16.02 1.09
CA HIS A 71 25.99 15.19 0.27
C HIS A 71 26.34 15.16 -1.22
N ALA A 72 27.63 15.34 -1.57
CA ALA A 72 28.10 15.18 -2.93
C ALA A 72 27.85 13.74 -3.42
N ARG A 73 27.42 13.60 -4.68
CA ARG A 73 27.22 12.28 -5.29
C ARG A 73 28.56 11.66 -5.66
N GLN A 74 29.45 12.47 -6.21
CA GLN A 74 30.75 12.05 -6.71
C GLN A 74 31.76 13.19 -6.58
N VAL A 75 32.97 12.87 -6.16
CA VAL A 75 34.09 13.82 -6.14
C VAL A 75 35.24 13.26 -6.96
N TYR A 76 35.69 14.00 -7.96
CA TYR A 76 36.87 13.67 -8.75
C TYR A 76 38.06 14.46 -8.19
N LEU A 77 39.05 13.73 -7.67
CA LEU A 77 40.25 14.30 -7.05
C LEU A 77 41.43 14.19 -8.02
N PHE A 78 41.92 15.31 -8.52
CA PHE A 78 42.96 15.33 -9.55
C PHE A 78 44.38 15.42 -8.97
N GLU A 79 45.30 14.60 -9.48
CA GLU A 79 46.72 14.64 -9.11
C GLU A 79 47.63 14.14 -10.22
N THR A 80 48.54 14.99 -10.70
CA THR A 80 49.49 14.66 -11.78
C THR A 80 50.70 13.88 -11.26
N ASN A 81 51.13 14.14 -10.02
CA ASN A 81 52.28 13.50 -9.40
C ASN A 81 51.92 12.10 -8.90
N ARG A 82 52.58 11.07 -9.45
CA ARG A 82 52.29 9.66 -9.15
C ARG A 82 52.40 9.29 -7.67
N ALA A 83 53.34 9.89 -6.94
CA ALA A 83 53.53 9.61 -5.52
C ALA A 83 52.39 10.21 -4.68
N LYS A 84 52.06 11.49 -4.91
CA LYS A 84 50.94 12.17 -4.26
C LYS A 84 49.60 11.52 -4.59
N TYR A 85 49.42 11.05 -5.84
CA TYR A 85 48.23 10.32 -6.28
C TYR A 85 48.03 9.06 -5.41
N ARG A 86 49.10 8.26 -5.22
CA ARG A 86 49.04 7.06 -4.39
C ARG A 86 48.70 7.40 -2.94
N GLU A 87 49.24 8.48 -2.40
CA GLU A 87 48.91 8.94 -1.06
C GLU A 87 47.44 9.34 -0.92
N ALA A 88 46.92 10.19 -1.82
CA ALA A 88 45.54 10.64 -1.81
C ALA A 88 44.57 9.46 -1.97
N ARG A 89 44.85 8.53 -2.90
CA ARG A 89 44.07 7.29 -3.06
C ARG A 89 44.08 6.43 -1.82
N ASN A 90 45.24 6.29 -1.16
CA ASN A 90 45.32 5.54 0.10
C ASN A 90 44.48 6.18 1.21
N ASP A 91 44.42 7.51 1.26
CA ASP A 91 43.58 8.24 2.21
C ASP A 91 42.09 7.98 1.94
N VAL A 92 41.65 8.05 0.70
CA VAL A 92 40.26 7.72 0.30
C VAL A 92 39.91 6.26 0.62
N GLN A 93 40.76 5.31 0.23
CA GLN A 93 40.52 3.88 0.44
C GLN A 93 40.49 3.47 1.91
N ARG A 94 41.37 4.05 2.72
CA ARG A 94 41.44 3.78 4.17
C ARG A 94 40.17 4.21 4.90
N ASN A 95 39.44 5.19 4.35
CA ASN A 95 38.19 5.68 4.90
C ASN A 95 36.95 5.07 4.22
N HIS A 96 37.13 4.09 3.32
CA HIS A 96 36.05 3.38 2.61
C HIS A 96 35.10 4.30 1.83
N LEU A 97 35.63 5.35 1.22
CA LEU A 97 34.85 6.38 0.54
C LEU A 97 34.76 6.08 -0.97
N VAL A 98 33.68 5.40 -1.37
CA VAL A 98 33.49 4.94 -2.77
C VAL A 98 33.13 6.09 -3.72
N GLY A 99 32.53 7.17 -3.22
CA GLY A 99 32.15 8.35 -4.02
C GLY A 99 33.29 9.33 -4.31
N ILE A 100 34.54 9.04 -3.93
CA ILE A 100 35.71 9.83 -4.32
C ILE A 100 36.57 9.01 -5.28
N GLU A 101 36.78 9.54 -6.48
CA GLU A 101 37.63 8.91 -7.50
C GLU A 101 38.88 9.75 -7.73
N CYS A 102 40.05 9.21 -7.37
CA CYS A 102 41.33 9.85 -7.66
C CYS A 102 41.71 9.59 -9.12
N LEU A 103 41.91 10.67 -9.88
CA LEU A 103 42.27 10.63 -11.29
C LEU A 103 43.62 11.29 -11.53
N GLN A 104 44.44 10.67 -12.37
CA GLN A 104 45.63 11.28 -12.92
C GLN A 104 45.26 11.94 -14.26
N PRO A 105 45.26 13.28 -14.34
CA PRO A 105 44.86 13.99 -15.53
C PRO A 105 46.04 14.15 -16.50
N ASN A 106 45.74 14.07 -17.79
CA ASN A 106 46.52 14.68 -18.85
C ASN A 106 45.72 15.87 -19.38
N TRP A 107 46.05 17.07 -18.87
CA TRP A 107 45.29 18.29 -19.09
C TRP A 107 45.23 18.74 -20.55
N ASP A 108 46.27 18.46 -21.34
CA ASP A 108 46.34 18.87 -22.74
C ASP A 108 45.45 18.00 -23.64
N THR A 109 45.33 16.71 -23.32
CA THR A 109 44.48 15.77 -24.07
C THR A 109 43.11 15.56 -23.45
N LYS A 110 42.82 16.17 -22.30
CA LYS A 110 41.61 15.95 -21.49
C LYS A 110 41.33 14.47 -21.22
N ARG A 111 42.40 13.67 -21.05
CA ARG A 111 42.30 12.25 -20.69
C ARG A 111 42.57 12.09 -19.22
N PHE A 112 41.71 11.36 -18.53
CA PHE A 112 41.82 11.11 -17.11
C PHE A 112 42.00 9.62 -16.88
N ALA A 113 42.95 9.25 -16.03
CA ALA A 113 43.24 7.85 -15.78
C ALA A 113 43.17 7.52 -14.29
N ARG A 114 42.48 6.42 -13.99
CA ARG A 114 42.53 5.75 -12.70
C ARG A 114 43.60 4.68 -12.73
N TRP A 115 44.30 4.51 -11.62
CA TRP A 115 45.26 3.42 -11.44
C TRP A 115 44.80 2.42 -10.40
N ASP A 116 44.75 1.15 -10.79
CA ASP A 116 44.41 0.02 -9.93
C ASP A 116 45.52 -1.03 -9.98
N LYS A 117 46.29 -1.17 -8.89
CA LYS A 117 47.38 -2.17 -8.77
C LYS A 117 48.27 -2.23 -10.03
N ASP A 118 48.63 -1.04 -10.52
CA ASP A 118 49.46 -0.77 -11.71
C ASP A 118 48.78 -0.94 -13.09
N GLN A 119 47.49 -1.25 -13.14
CA GLN A 119 46.69 -1.13 -14.36
C GLN A 119 46.15 0.29 -14.51
N LEU A 120 46.33 0.86 -15.70
CA LEU A 120 45.78 2.15 -16.11
C LEU A 120 44.39 1.93 -16.73
N THR A 121 43.37 2.61 -16.23
CA THR A 121 42.03 2.65 -16.84
C THR A 121 41.67 4.09 -17.13
N TYR A 122 41.29 4.40 -18.38
CA TYR A 122 40.79 5.73 -18.73
C TYR A 122 39.35 5.89 -18.24
N VAL A 123 39.08 7.04 -17.63
CA VAL A 123 37.78 7.40 -17.08
C VAL A 123 37.35 8.70 -17.73
N THR A 124 36.07 8.79 -18.08
CA THR A 124 35.43 10.03 -18.53
C THR A 124 34.62 10.56 -17.35
N PRO A 125 35.09 11.63 -16.66
CA PRO A 125 34.35 12.23 -15.58
C PRO A 125 32.98 12.74 -16.05
N SER A 126 31.98 12.65 -15.19
CA SER A 126 30.70 13.33 -15.40
C SER A 126 30.90 14.85 -15.31
N PRO A 127 30.11 15.67 -16.04
CA PRO A 127 30.18 17.13 -15.93
C PRO A 127 30.14 17.59 -14.47
N ALA A 128 30.99 18.56 -14.14
CA ALA A 128 31.03 19.11 -12.79
C ALA A 128 29.82 20.01 -12.53
N ASP A 129 29.24 19.88 -11.34
CA ASP A 129 28.33 20.86 -10.77
C ASP A 129 29.10 21.91 -9.96
N VAL A 130 30.26 21.52 -9.41
CA VAL A 130 31.19 22.40 -8.70
C VAL A 130 32.63 22.14 -9.11
N ILE A 131 33.41 23.20 -9.32
CA ILE A 131 34.87 23.12 -9.48
C ILE A 131 35.52 23.87 -8.32
N HIS A 132 36.30 23.15 -7.51
CA HIS A 132 37.15 23.73 -6.47
C HIS A 132 38.58 23.81 -6.97
N ALA A 133 39.11 25.03 -7.07
CA ALA A 133 40.45 25.30 -7.55
C ALA A 133 41.25 26.09 -6.51
N SER A 134 42.31 25.45 -5.99
CA SER A 134 43.26 26.09 -5.08
C SER A 134 44.15 27.10 -5.80
N GLU A 135 44.87 27.92 -5.02
CA GLU A 135 45.88 28.87 -5.51
C GLU A 135 46.79 28.22 -6.57
N ALA A 136 47.42 27.09 -6.25
CA ALA A 136 48.34 26.41 -7.17
C ALA A 136 47.66 25.87 -8.44
N ALA A 137 46.38 25.49 -8.38
CA ALA A 137 45.65 25.04 -9.57
C ALA A 137 45.33 26.21 -10.50
N ILE A 138 45.04 27.38 -9.92
CA ILE A 138 44.78 28.63 -10.64
C ILE A 138 46.08 29.17 -11.26
N GLU A 139 47.18 29.22 -10.49
CA GLU A 139 48.51 29.62 -10.98
C GLU A 139 49.02 28.73 -12.12
N ALA A 140 48.75 27.42 -12.03
CA ALA A 140 49.07 26.47 -13.09
C ALA A 140 48.15 26.56 -14.32
N GLY A 141 47.16 27.46 -14.32
CA GLY A 141 46.22 27.66 -15.42
C GLY A 141 45.27 26.49 -15.66
N LEU A 142 45.06 25.62 -14.65
CA LEU A 142 44.27 24.40 -14.83
C LEU A 142 42.79 24.70 -15.01
N LEU A 143 42.25 25.70 -14.32
CA LEU A 143 40.85 26.10 -14.45
C LEU A 143 40.51 26.47 -15.91
N LEU A 144 41.41 27.17 -16.60
CA LEU A 144 41.23 27.56 -18.01
C LEU A 144 41.25 26.35 -18.96
N LYS A 145 41.83 25.20 -18.58
CA LYS A 145 41.74 23.95 -19.36
C LYS A 145 40.30 23.41 -19.42
N PHE A 146 39.46 23.82 -18.47
CA PHE A 146 38.04 23.52 -18.39
C PHE A 146 37.14 24.63 -18.95
N SER A 147 37.67 25.65 -19.64
CA SER A 147 36.90 26.81 -20.09
C SER A 147 35.62 26.46 -20.85
N ALA A 148 35.70 25.55 -21.82
CA ALA A 148 34.54 25.07 -22.58
C ALA A 148 33.49 24.34 -21.73
N GLU A 149 33.92 23.63 -20.67
CA GLU A 149 32.99 22.97 -19.74
C GLU A 149 32.35 23.99 -18.81
N VAL A 150 33.12 24.97 -18.32
CA VAL A 150 32.63 26.06 -17.48
C VAL A 150 31.62 26.93 -18.24
N GLU A 151 31.87 27.18 -19.52
CA GLU A 151 30.96 27.93 -20.37
C GLU A 151 29.67 27.16 -20.69
N LYS A 152 29.79 25.85 -20.96
CA LYS A 152 28.65 25.01 -21.34
C LYS A 152 27.75 24.61 -20.16
N TYR A 153 28.34 24.17 -19.06
CA TYR A 153 27.60 23.59 -17.93
C TYR A 153 27.39 24.55 -16.77
N LYS A 154 28.05 25.71 -16.80
CA LYS A 154 27.89 26.77 -15.81
C LYS A 154 28.03 26.30 -14.33
N PRO A 155 29.07 25.51 -13.97
CA PRO A 155 29.24 24.99 -12.62
C PRO A 155 29.45 26.10 -11.58
N VAL A 156 29.16 25.82 -10.32
CA VAL A 156 29.60 26.69 -9.22
C VAL A 156 31.13 26.65 -9.14
N LEU A 157 31.78 27.81 -9.08
CA LEU A 157 33.24 27.89 -9.01
C LEU A 157 33.64 28.31 -7.61
N TRP A 158 34.32 27.41 -6.89
CA TRP A 158 34.99 27.73 -5.63
C TRP A 158 36.46 27.96 -5.92
N LEU A 159 36.90 29.19 -5.82
CA LEU A 159 38.24 29.62 -6.21
C LEU A 159 39.00 30.23 -5.04
N ASP A 160 40.30 29.97 -5.00
CA ASP A 160 41.24 30.69 -4.14
C ASP A 160 41.65 32.01 -4.81
N THR A 161 41.36 33.14 -4.16
CA THR A 161 41.58 34.48 -4.71
C THR A 161 42.96 35.04 -4.43
N SER A 162 43.78 34.34 -3.61
CA SER A 162 45.14 34.77 -3.26
C SER A 162 46.15 34.66 -4.41
N SER A 163 45.80 33.92 -5.48
CA SER A 163 46.69 33.70 -6.63
C SER A 163 47.08 35.01 -7.33
N HIS A 164 48.36 35.14 -7.69
CA HIS A 164 48.89 36.30 -8.40
C HIS A 164 48.25 36.52 -9.80
N ASN A 165 47.75 35.46 -10.43
CA ASN A 165 47.07 35.54 -11.74
C ASN A 165 45.53 35.58 -11.62
N PHE A 166 44.98 35.73 -10.41
CA PHE A 166 43.53 35.74 -10.20
C PHE A 166 42.81 36.88 -10.94
N ALA A 167 43.48 38.02 -11.15
CA ALA A 167 42.92 39.14 -11.92
C ALA A 167 42.54 38.76 -13.36
N GLU A 168 43.27 37.84 -14.00
CA GLU A 168 42.92 37.33 -15.33
C GLU A 168 41.71 36.41 -15.28
N ILE A 169 41.62 35.58 -14.24
CA ILE A 169 40.46 34.71 -13.98
C ILE A 169 39.22 35.56 -13.72
N ALA A 170 39.31 36.59 -12.88
CA ALA A 170 38.18 37.48 -12.59
C ALA A 170 37.62 38.13 -13.88
N LYS A 171 38.49 38.63 -14.76
CA LYS A 171 38.08 39.16 -16.08
C LYS A 171 37.42 38.11 -16.97
N TRP A 172 37.89 36.87 -16.91
CA TRP A 172 37.30 35.76 -17.65
C TRP A 172 35.91 35.38 -17.09
N LEU A 173 35.75 35.36 -15.77
CA LEU A 173 34.48 35.11 -15.09
C LEU A 173 33.44 36.19 -15.41
N GLU A 174 33.84 37.46 -15.42
CA GLU A 174 32.98 38.58 -15.79
C GLU A 174 32.43 38.44 -17.21
N LYS A 175 33.29 38.06 -18.17
CA LYS A 175 32.87 37.78 -19.56
C LYS A 175 31.89 36.61 -19.67
N LEU A 176 31.99 35.64 -18.76
CA LEU A 176 31.09 34.50 -18.69
C LEU A 176 29.83 34.77 -17.85
N HIS A 177 29.64 36.00 -17.37
CA HIS A 177 28.54 36.45 -16.52
C HIS A 177 28.45 35.71 -15.18
N TYR A 178 29.60 35.39 -14.58
CA TYR A 178 29.66 34.88 -13.22
C TYR A 178 29.63 36.03 -12.20
N ARG A 179 28.85 35.88 -11.14
CA ARG A 179 28.84 36.80 -10.00
C ARG A 179 29.48 36.17 -8.78
N LEU A 180 30.17 36.99 -7.99
CA LEU A 180 30.62 36.64 -6.66
C LEU A 180 29.41 36.51 -5.73
N GLN A 181 29.28 35.37 -5.04
CA GLN A 181 28.24 35.13 -4.03
C GLN A 181 28.74 35.39 -2.61
N ILE A 182 29.94 34.91 -2.31
CA ILE A 182 30.58 35.02 -0.99
C ILE A 182 32.09 34.98 -1.17
N GLU A 183 32.80 35.75 -0.34
CA GLU A 183 34.26 35.71 -0.21
C GLU A 183 34.64 35.68 1.28
N GLN A 184 35.54 34.78 1.65
CA GLN A 184 36.05 34.64 3.01
C GLN A 184 37.46 34.04 3.00
N ASN A 185 38.43 34.71 3.65
CA ASN A 185 39.81 34.23 3.79
C ASN A 185 40.45 33.80 2.45
N ASP A 186 40.38 34.68 1.45
CA ASP A 186 40.91 34.43 0.10
C ASP A 186 40.27 33.22 -0.60
N GLN A 187 39.07 32.80 -0.19
CA GLN A 187 38.24 31.82 -0.87
C GLN A 187 36.97 32.49 -1.34
N ALA A 188 36.53 32.23 -2.57
CA ALA A 188 35.35 32.84 -3.16
C ALA A 188 34.49 31.83 -3.90
N ILE A 189 33.17 32.01 -3.82
CA ILE A 189 32.18 31.27 -4.62
C ILE A 189 31.64 32.17 -5.72
N TYR A 190 31.75 31.71 -6.96
CA TYR A 190 31.13 32.33 -8.12
C TYR A 190 30.03 31.44 -8.70
N VAL A 191 28.92 32.06 -9.09
CA VAL A 191 27.78 31.39 -9.72
C VAL A 191 27.41 32.13 -11.00
N SER A 192 27.11 31.39 -12.07
CA SER A 192 26.66 31.98 -13.33
C SER A 192 25.33 32.71 -13.12
N GLN A 193 25.21 33.92 -13.66
CA GLN A 193 23.92 34.55 -13.88
C GLN A 193 23.32 34.01 -15.18
N GLU A 194 22.03 33.66 -15.14
CA GLU A 194 21.26 33.55 -16.38
C GLU A 194 21.19 34.96 -16.99
N THR A 195 21.46 35.09 -18.29
CA THR A 195 21.30 36.38 -18.99
C THR A 195 19.83 36.81 -18.90
N LYS A 196 19.56 38.12 -18.84
CA LYS A 196 18.20 38.67 -18.75
C LYS A 196 17.23 38.10 -19.80
N GLU A 197 17.75 37.76 -20.99
CA GLU A 197 16.98 37.10 -22.06
C GLU A 197 16.45 35.71 -21.66
N ALA A 198 17.24 34.91 -20.93
CA ALA A 198 16.81 33.60 -20.45
C ALA A 198 15.81 33.70 -19.28
N GLU A 199 15.93 34.75 -18.47
CA GLU A 199 14.99 35.04 -17.39
C GLU A 199 13.63 35.52 -17.96
N GLU A 200 13.64 36.32 -19.02
CA GLU A 200 12.44 36.73 -19.76
C GLU A 200 11.74 35.55 -20.47
N GLU A 201 12.49 34.67 -21.15
CA GLU A 201 11.92 33.45 -21.76
C GLU A 201 11.31 32.51 -20.72
N LYS A 202 11.98 32.35 -19.56
CA LYS A 202 11.46 31.53 -18.46
C LYS A 202 10.18 32.15 -17.87
N ASN A 203 10.16 33.46 -17.66
CA ASN A 203 8.97 34.15 -17.16
C ASN A 203 7.80 34.07 -18.14
N GLU A 204 8.06 34.14 -19.45
CA GLU A 204 7.02 33.94 -20.47
C GLU A 204 6.49 32.50 -20.48
N LEU A 205 7.38 31.52 -20.28
CA LEU A 205 6.99 30.11 -20.19
C LEU A 205 6.17 29.82 -18.92
N GLU A 206 6.56 30.40 -17.78
CA GLU A 206 5.82 30.32 -16.52
C GLU A 206 4.43 30.96 -16.65
N ALA A 207 4.32 32.11 -17.31
CA ALA A 207 3.04 32.75 -17.60
C ALA A 207 2.13 31.88 -18.47
N LYS A 208 2.67 31.27 -19.54
CA LYS A 208 1.93 30.32 -20.40
C LYS A 208 1.48 29.07 -19.64
N LEU A 209 2.31 28.57 -18.72
CA LEU A 209 1.97 27.42 -17.86
C LEU A 209 0.83 27.78 -16.88
N LEU A 210 0.89 28.96 -16.28
CA LEU A 210 -0.16 29.47 -15.39
C LEU A 210 -1.50 29.61 -16.12
N GLU A 211 -1.52 30.21 -17.31
CA GLU A 211 -2.72 30.35 -18.13
C GLU A 211 -3.32 28.98 -18.50
N ARG A 212 -2.46 28.00 -18.82
CA ARG A 212 -2.89 26.64 -19.13
C ARG A 212 -3.47 25.92 -17.90
N LEU A 213 -2.88 26.13 -16.72
CA LEU A 213 -3.41 25.60 -15.45
C LEU A 213 -4.77 26.21 -15.11
N GLU A 214 -4.95 27.51 -15.32
CA GLU A 214 -6.27 28.15 -15.15
C GLU A 214 -7.31 27.56 -16.11
N THR A 215 -6.91 27.29 -17.36
CA THR A 215 -7.78 26.66 -18.35
C THR A 215 -8.23 25.27 -17.89
N TYR A 216 -7.30 24.43 -17.44
CA TYR A 216 -7.64 23.10 -16.91
C TYR A 216 -8.52 23.19 -15.66
N LYS A 217 -8.26 24.15 -14.77
CA LYS A 217 -9.11 24.38 -13.60
C LYS A 217 -10.55 24.73 -14.00
N ARG A 218 -10.75 25.56 -15.03
CA ARG A 218 -12.09 25.87 -15.56
C ARG A 218 -12.77 24.63 -16.14
N GLN A 219 -12.05 23.80 -16.90
CA GLN A 219 -12.59 22.56 -17.46
C GLN A 219 -13.00 21.55 -16.38
N ILE A 220 -12.18 21.38 -15.35
CA ILE A 220 -12.49 20.50 -14.21
C ILE A 220 -13.76 20.99 -13.50
N ASN A 221 -13.87 22.29 -13.25
CA ASN A 221 -15.05 22.86 -12.61
C ASN A 221 -16.32 22.69 -13.44
N GLN A 222 -16.23 22.83 -14.78
CA GLN A 222 -17.35 22.57 -15.68
C GLN A 222 -17.81 21.11 -15.63
N LEU A 223 -16.87 20.17 -15.73
CA LEU A 223 -17.18 18.73 -15.63
C LEU A 223 -17.79 18.36 -14.27
N GLN A 224 -17.31 18.97 -13.19
CA GLN A 224 -17.87 18.77 -11.86
C GLN A 224 -19.33 19.26 -11.79
N GLN A 225 -19.61 20.43 -12.33
CA GLN A 225 -20.97 20.98 -12.38
C GLN A 225 -21.91 20.12 -13.22
N GLU A 226 -21.45 19.59 -14.36
CA GLU A 226 -22.21 18.64 -15.19
C GLU A 226 -22.50 17.34 -14.44
N CYS A 227 -21.53 16.79 -13.71
CA CYS A 227 -21.73 15.59 -12.89
C CYS A 227 -22.75 15.83 -11.77
N GLU A 228 -22.66 16.96 -11.07
CA GLU A 228 -23.59 17.34 -10.01
C GLU A 228 -25.03 17.47 -10.55
N GLN A 229 -25.21 18.06 -11.72
CA GLN A 229 -26.51 18.14 -12.40
C GLN A 229 -27.06 16.74 -12.76
N GLN A 230 -26.22 15.86 -13.30
CA GLN A 230 -26.63 14.48 -13.63
C GLN A 230 -27.03 13.69 -12.39
N ILE A 231 -26.28 13.82 -11.29
CA ILE A 231 -26.60 13.17 -10.01
C ILE A 231 -27.95 13.68 -9.49
N SER A 232 -28.18 14.99 -9.52
CA SER A 232 -29.45 15.59 -9.09
C SER A 232 -30.64 15.10 -9.93
N HIS A 233 -30.46 15.01 -11.25
CA HIS A 233 -31.48 14.45 -12.15
C HIS A 233 -31.79 12.98 -11.82
N MET A 234 -30.77 12.13 -11.67
CA MET A 234 -30.96 10.72 -11.31
C MET A 234 -31.65 10.54 -9.96
N GLN A 235 -31.28 11.34 -8.95
CA GLN A 235 -31.93 11.32 -7.63
C GLN A 235 -33.40 11.72 -7.72
N SER A 236 -33.73 12.74 -8.51
CA SER A 236 -35.11 13.16 -8.77
C SER A 236 -35.93 12.06 -9.45
N GLU A 237 -35.36 11.39 -10.46
CA GLU A 237 -36.03 10.25 -11.11
C GLU A 237 -36.22 9.06 -10.17
N GLN A 238 -35.22 8.72 -9.36
CA GLN A 238 -35.34 7.66 -8.36
C GLN A 238 -36.41 7.99 -7.31
N ALA A 239 -36.47 9.23 -6.85
CA ALA A 239 -37.50 9.68 -5.91
C ALA A 239 -38.91 9.55 -6.52
N LYS A 240 -39.09 9.92 -7.79
CA LYS A 240 -40.37 9.72 -8.51
C LYS A 240 -40.74 8.24 -8.59
N LYS A 241 -39.79 7.36 -8.95
CA LYS A 241 -40.03 5.91 -9.02
C LYS A 241 -40.38 5.32 -7.66
N LEU A 242 -39.69 5.72 -6.60
CA LEU A 242 -40.00 5.31 -5.23
C LEU A 242 -41.41 5.76 -4.81
N ALA A 243 -41.79 7.01 -5.09
CA ALA A 243 -43.12 7.51 -4.79
C ALA A 243 -44.22 6.69 -5.50
N VAL A 244 -44.02 6.35 -6.78
CA VAL A 244 -44.96 5.49 -7.52
C VAL A 244 -45.04 4.11 -6.85
N MET A 245 -43.92 3.45 -6.57
CA MET A 245 -43.93 2.14 -5.91
C MET A 245 -44.58 2.18 -4.52
N GLU A 246 -44.36 3.24 -3.74
CA GLU A 246 -45.02 3.42 -2.45
C GLU A 246 -46.54 3.55 -2.60
N THR A 247 -47.03 4.28 -3.61
CA THR A 247 -48.47 4.38 -3.87
C THR A 247 -49.08 3.05 -4.31
N GLU A 248 -48.38 2.28 -5.16
CA GLU A 248 -48.79 0.94 -5.57
C GLU A 248 -48.83 -0.02 -4.38
N HIS A 249 -47.78 -0.01 -3.54
CA HIS A 249 -47.72 -0.83 -2.34
C HIS A 249 -48.84 -0.49 -1.35
N ARG A 250 -49.12 0.80 -1.12
CA ARG A 250 -50.26 1.22 -0.27
C ARG A 250 -51.60 0.73 -0.83
N ALA A 251 -51.79 0.76 -2.15
CA ALA A 251 -53.01 0.24 -2.78
C ALA A 251 -53.14 -1.28 -2.60
N VAL A 252 -52.04 -2.03 -2.71
CA VAL A 252 -52.02 -3.48 -2.46
C VAL A 252 -52.34 -3.80 -1.00
N VAL A 253 -51.71 -3.11 -0.05
CA VAL A 253 -51.98 -3.29 1.40
C VAL A 253 -53.46 -3.03 1.70
N LYS A 254 -54.04 -1.95 1.16
CA LYS A 254 -55.45 -1.63 1.35
C LYS A 254 -56.38 -2.74 0.82
N LYS A 255 -56.09 -3.31 -0.36
CA LYS A 255 -56.85 -4.45 -0.89
C LYS A 255 -56.74 -5.69 0.00
N LEU A 256 -55.56 -5.95 0.54
CA LEU A 256 -55.32 -7.07 1.44
C LEU A 256 -56.11 -6.92 2.76
N ASP A 257 -56.16 -5.71 3.31
CA ASP A 257 -56.93 -5.38 4.50
C ASP A 257 -58.45 -5.56 4.25
N GLU A 258 -58.95 -5.11 3.10
CA GLU A 258 -60.35 -5.31 2.69
C GLU A 258 -60.68 -6.81 2.56
N GLU A 259 -59.81 -7.61 1.95
CA GLU A 259 -59.98 -9.08 1.83
C GLU A 259 -59.96 -9.77 3.19
N MET A 260 -59.07 -9.35 4.10
CA MET A 260 -58.98 -9.87 5.46
C MET A 260 -60.22 -9.53 6.29
N GLN A 261 -60.77 -8.31 6.15
CA GLN A 261 -62.04 -7.93 6.77
C GLN A 261 -63.19 -8.79 6.24
N LEU A 262 -63.27 -9.02 4.93
CA LEU A 262 -64.25 -9.91 4.29
C LEU A 262 -64.17 -11.34 4.83
N LYS A 263 -62.96 -11.91 4.93
CA LYS A 263 -62.74 -13.25 5.51
C LYS A 263 -63.16 -13.29 6.98
N THR A 264 -62.85 -12.24 7.76
CA THR A 264 -63.26 -12.15 9.17
C THR A 264 -64.79 -12.13 9.32
N VAL A 265 -65.50 -11.41 8.45
CA VAL A 265 -66.98 -11.41 8.42
C VAL A 265 -67.53 -12.79 8.06
N GLN A 266 -66.93 -13.47 7.07
CA GLN A 266 -67.32 -14.83 6.69
C GLN A 266 -67.10 -15.83 7.84
N VAL A 267 -65.97 -15.78 8.53
CA VAL A 267 -65.68 -16.63 9.69
C VAL A 267 -66.70 -16.40 10.81
N LYS A 268 -67.07 -15.14 11.09
CA LYS A 268 -68.12 -14.82 12.07
C LYS A 268 -69.48 -15.37 11.65
N LYS A 269 -69.81 -15.34 10.35
CA LYS A 269 -71.06 -15.88 9.81
C LYS A 269 -71.10 -17.42 9.90
N ILE A 270 -69.99 -18.10 9.61
CA ILE A 270 -69.86 -19.55 9.78
C ILE A 270 -70.01 -19.93 11.26
N ALA A 271 -69.34 -19.23 12.17
CA ALA A 271 -69.47 -19.47 13.61
C ALA A 271 -70.92 -19.28 14.11
N ALA A 272 -71.63 -18.25 13.62
CA ALA A 272 -73.05 -18.04 13.95
C ALA A 272 -73.94 -19.18 13.43
N MET A 273 -73.75 -19.62 12.18
CA MET A 273 -74.48 -20.77 11.62
C MET A 273 -74.16 -22.07 12.39
N GLU A 274 -72.91 -22.28 12.81
CA GLU A 274 -72.55 -23.44 13.62
C GLU A 274 -73.23 -23.40 15.00
N THR A 275 -73.35 -22.23 15.63
CA THR A 275 -74.07 -22.11 16.91
C THR A 275 -75.58 -22.37 16.75
N GLU A 276 -76.17 -21.93 15.64
CA GLU A 276 -77.59 -22.15 15.33
C GLU A 276 -77.85 -23.62 14.96
N HIS A 277 -76.92 -24.25 14.22
CA HIS A 277 -76.95 -25.68 13.91
C HIS A 277 -76.79 -26.54 15.18
N ARG A 278 -75.88 -26.17 16.09
CA ARG A 278 -75.74 -26.86 17.39
C ARG A 278 -76.98 -26.69 18.27
N ALA A 279 -77.66 -25.55 18.20
CA ALA A 279 -78.92 -25.33 18.91
C ALA A 279 -80.07 -26.15 18.33
N THR A 280 -80.15 -26.30 17.00
CA THR A 280 -81.15 -27.16 16.34
C THR A 280 -80.88 -28.64 16.58
N VAL A 281 -79.61 -29.07 16.56
CA VAL A 281 -79.23 -30.45 16.93
C VAL A 281 -79.61 -30.74 18.38
N ARG A 282 -79.37 -29.84 19.34
CA ARG A 282 -79.81 -30.03 20.74
C ARG A 282 -81.33 -30.13 20.89
N ARG A 283 -82.08 -29.34 20.11
CA ARG A 283 -83.56 -29.41 20.09
C ARG A 283 -84.05 -30.76 19.57
N LEU A 284 -83.44 -31.25 18.48
CA LEU A 284 -83.74 -32.56 17.92
C LEU A 284 -83.32 -33.69 18.85
N GLU A 285 -82.20 -33.55 19.56
CA GLU A 285 -81.76 -34.51 20.59
C GLU A 285 -82.73 -34.56 21.78
N GLU A 286 -83.30 -33.42 22.19
CA GLU A 286 -84.32 -33.35 23.24
C GLU A 286 -85.68 -33.92 22.78
N GLU A 287 -86.08 -33.68 21.52
CA GLU A 287 -87.28 -34.29 20.91
C GLU A 287 -87.13 -35.81 20.76
N VAL A 288 -85.94 -36.30 20.38
CA VAL A 288 -85.62 -37.74 20.34
C VAL A 288 -85.64 -38.34 21.74
N LYS A 289 -85.20 -37.59 22.76
CA LYS A 289 -85.23 -38.04 24.16
C LYS A 289 -86.65 -38.15 24.72
N GLN A 290 -87.54 -37.22 24.34
CA GLN A 290 -88.98 -37.27 24.67
C GLN A 290 -89.72 -38.39 23.91
N GLN A 291 -89.37 -38.63 22.64
CA GLN A 291 -89.89 -39.79 21.90
C GLN A 291 -89.38 -41.13 22.45
N ALA A 292 -88.15 -41.18 22.97
CA ALA A 292 -87.58 -42.38 23.61
C ALA A 292 -88.21 -42.71 24.97
N GLU A 293 -88.71 -41.72 25.72
CA GLU A 293 -89.47 -41.95 26.96
C GLU A 293 -90.90 -42.44 26.70
N LEU A 294 -91.56 -41.97 25.63
CA LEU A 294 -92.84 -42.49 25.15
C LEU A 294 -92.72 -43.92 24.55
N ALA A 295 -91.61 -44.23 23.89
CA ALA A 295 -91.34 -45.57 23.36
C ALA A 295 -91.10 -46.61 24.47
N LYS A 296 -90.47 -46.24 25.59
CA LYS A 296 -90.24 -47.14 26.75
C LYS A 296 -91.52 -47.59 27.47
N GLN A 297 -92.62 -46.85 27.36
CA GLN A 297 -93.93 -47.25 27.88
C GLN A 297 -94.66 -48.24 26.96
N HIS A 298 -94.44 -48.19 25.64
CA HIS A 298 -94.96 -49.18 24.68
C HIS A 298 -94.08 -50.45 24.56
N GLU A 299 -92.82 -50.39 25.01
CA GLU A 299 -91.84 -51.50 24.98
C GLU A 299 -92.05 -52.55 26.11
N GLN A 300 -92.92 -52.27 27.10
CA GLN A 300 -93.33 -53.24 28.12
C GLN A 300 -94.52 -54.13 27.67
N GLU A 301 -95.28 -53.73 26.65
CA GLU A 301 -96.43 -54.49 26.13
C GLU A 301 -96.10 -55.33 24.87
N THR A 302 -94.99 -55.05 24.19
CA THR A 302 -94.60 -55.72 22.93
C THR A 302 -93.53 -56.81 23.10
N LYS A 303 -92.90 -56.93 24.28
CA LYS A 303 -91.91 -57.99 24.60
C LYS A 303 -92.50 -59.39 24.79
N GLN A 304 -93.82 -59.55 24.66
CA GLN A 304 -94.54 -60.83 24.69
C GLN A 304 -94.77 -61.42 23.28
N SER A 305 -94.64 -60.64 22.20
CA SER A 305 -94.96 -61.09 20.84
C SER A 305 -93.77 -61.00 19.90
N GLN A 306 -92.92 -62.04 19.95
CA GLN A 306 -92.06 -62.47 18.84
C GLN A 306 -90.74 -61.68 18.71
N LYS A 307 -89.58 -62.19 19.17
CA LYS A 307 -89.15 -63.59 19.28
C LYS A 307 -89.60 -64.43 18.07
N GLU A 308 -89.57 -63.86 16.88
CA GLU A 308 -89.74 -64.57 15.61
C GLU A 308 -89.40 -63.55 14.51
N THR A 309 -88.44 -63.71 13.60
CA THR A 309 -87.48 -64.78 13.41
C THR A 309 -86.47 -64.46 12.30
N ARG A 310 -86.40 -63.25 11.70
CA ARG A 310 -85.87 -63.21 10.31
C ARG A 310 -85.06 -62.04 9.80
N GLU A 311 -85.07 -60.87 10.42
CA GLU A 311 -84.46 -59.69 9.78
C GLU A 311 -82.98 -59.48 10.14
N ALA A 312 -82.46 -60.27 11.08
CA ALA A 312 -81.02 -60.39 11.36
C ALA A 312 -80.20 -60.96 10.18
N ARG A 313 -80.82 -61.44 9.09
CA ARG A 313 -80.11 -61.99 7.91
C ARG A 313 -79.80 -60.97 6.80
N GLN A 314 -80.38 -59.77 6.81
CA GLN A 314 -80.15 -58.75 5.76
C GLN A 314 -78.96 -57.81 6.04
N VAL A 315 -78.53 -57.68 7.29
CA VAL A 315 -77.43 -56.77 7.69
C VAL A 315 -76.05 -57.32 7.32
N VAL A 316 -75.89 -58.63 7.15
CA VAL A 316 -74.59 -59.27 6.85
C VAL A 316 -74.17 -59.11 5.39
N GLN A 317 -75.11 -58.99 4.44
CA GLN A 317 -74.82 -58.87 3.01
C GLN A 317 -74.26 -57.49 2.63
N HIS A 318 -74.76 -56.41 3.25
CA HIS A 318 -74.34 -55.03 2.93
C HIS A 318 -72.95 -54.66 3.45
N ILE A 319 -72.43 -55.34 4.48
CA ILE A 319 -71.07 -55.11 5.01
C ILE A 319 -70.01 -55.71 4.08
N SER A 320 -70.32 -56.80 3.36
CA SER A 320 -69.39 -57.47 2.45
C SER A 320 -69.09 -56.65 1.18
N ASP A 321 -70.08 -55.92 0.67
CA ASP A 321 -69.94 -55.13 -0.57
C ASP A 321 -69.20 -53.80 -0.34
N ALA A 322 -69.31 -53.21 0.84
CA ALA A 322 -68.56 -52.00 1.22
C ALA A 322 -67.05 -52.27 1.40
N LEU A 323 -66.68 -53.45 1.91
CA LEU A 323 -65.27 -53.82 2.16
C LEU A 323 -64.47 -54.10 0.87
N ASN A 324 -65.14 -54.53 -0.20
CA ASN A 324 -64.48 -54.81 -1.48
C ASN A 324 -64.22 -53.54 -2.32
N ALA A 325 -65.05 -52.51 -2.19
CA ALA A 325 -64.83 -51.20 -2.83
C ALA A 325 -63.62 -50.44 -2.22
N GLU A 326 -63.43 -50.55 -0.90
CA GLU A 326 -62.31 -49.92 -0.20
C GLU A 326 -60.95 -50.54 -0.58
N LYS A 327 -60.91 -51.86 -0.83
CA LYS A 327 -59.71 -52.57 -1.30
C LYS A 327 -59.28 -52.16 -2.71
N ALA A 328 -60.22 -51.86 -3.60
CA ALA A 328 -59.92 -51.42 -4.97
C ALA A 328 -59.31 -50.01 -5.00
N MET A 329 -59.84 -49.08 -4.20
CA MET A 329 -59.33 -47.71 -4.08
C MET A 329 -57.94 -47.66 -3.43
N ASN A 330 -57.68 -48.50 -2.42
CA ASN A 330 -56.36 -48.63 -1.81
C ASN A 330 -55.30 -49.23 -2.76
N HIS A 331 -55.69 -50.13 -3.67
CA HIS A 331 -54.77 -50.70 -4.64
C HIS A 331 -54.28 -49.65 -5.67
N ASP A 332 -55.18 -48.76 -6.10
CA ASP A 332 -54.88 -47.72 -7.10
C ASP A 332 -54.04 -46.56 -6.51
N LEU A 333 -54.30 -46.19 -5.25
CA LEU A 333 -53.46 -45.27 -4.47
C LEU A 333 -52.03 -45.81 -4.28
N ASN A 334 -51.90 -47.09 -3.91
CA ASN A 334 -50.59 -47.72 -3.74
C ASN A 334 -49.80 -47.78 -5.06
N LYS A 335 -50.44 -48.06 -6.20
CA LYS A 335 -49.78 -48.02 -7.52
C LYS A 335 -49.19 -46.64 -7.84
N ARG A 336 -49.91 -45.56 -7.50
CA ARG A 336 -49.48 -44.18 -7.73
C ARG A 336 -48.34 -43.75 -6.80
N ILE A 337 -48.37 -44.20 -5.55
CA ILE A 337 -47.29 -44.00 -4.58
C ILE A 337 -46.02 -44.73 -5.02
N PHE A 338 -46.11 -45.97 -5.53
CA PHE A 338 -44.94 -46.71 -6.03
C PHE A 338 -44.33 -46.10 -7.29
N ALA A 339 -45.11 -45.49 -8.17
CA ALA A 339 -44.61 -44.78 -9.36
C ALA A 339 -43.81 -43.51 -9.00
N LEU A 340 -44.33 -42.70 -8.06
CA LEU A 340 -43.63 -41.50 -7.57
C LEU A 340 -42.33 -41.87 -6.82
N LEU A 341 -42.36 -42.94 -6.02
CA LEU A 341 -41.15 -43.46 -5.36
C LEU A 341 -40.11 -44.01 -6.35
N ALA A 342 -40.50 -44.47 -7.54
CA ALA A 342 -39.57 -44.94 -8.56
C ALA A 342 -38.83 -43.79 -9.27
N GLU A 343 -39.48 -42.64 -9.45
CA GLU A 343 -38.89 -41.44 -10.06
C GLU A 343 -38.00 -40.65 -9.07
N GLU A 344 -38.37 -40.58 -7.80
CA GLU A 344 -37.63 -39.81 -6.79
C GLU A 344 -36.40 -40.55 -6.23
N LYS A 345 -36.39 -41.89 -6.25
CA LYS A 345 -35.28 -42.71 -5.75
C LYS A 345 -33.91 -42.47 -6.43
N PRO A 346 -33.78 -42.35 -7.77
CA PRO A 346 -32.49 -42.02 -8.40
C PRO A 346 -32.00 -40.59 -8.07
N VAL A 347 -32.91 -39.64 -7.87
CA VAL A 347 -32.58 -38.27 -7.43
C VAL A 347 -32.07 -38.25 -5.99
N LEU A 348 -32.71 -38.98 -5.09
CA LEU A 348 -32.23 -39.14 -3.71
C LEU A 348 -30.87 -39.84 -3.62
N LEU A 349 -30.64 -40.91 -4.41
CA LEU A 349 -29.35 -41.61 -4.45
C LEU A 349 -28.21 -40.73 -5.01
N THR A 350 -28.51 -39.83 -5.95
CA THR A 350 -27.50 -38.89 -6.48
C THR A 350 -27.20 -37.75 -5.50
N MET A 351 -28.20 -37.27 -4.76
CA MET A 351 -28.00 -36.31 -3.66
C MET A 351 -27.20 -36.92 -2.51
N GLU A 352 -27.49 -38.15 -2.11
CA GLU A 352 -26.77 -38.87 -1.05
C GLU A 352 -25.29 -39.12 -1.42
N LYS A 353 -25.01 -39.52 -2.67
CA LYS A 353 -23.63 -39.63 -3.18
C LYS A 353 -22.89 -38.29 -3.12
N ARG A 354 -23.55 -37.19 -3.51
CA ARG A 354 -22.97 -35.83 -3.47
C ARG A 354 -22.69 -35.37 -2.04
N GLN A 355 -23.63 -35.64 -1.11
CA GLN A 355 -23.47 -35.32 0.31
C GLN A 355 -22.31 -36.11 0.94
N THR A 356 -22.18 -37.40 0.61
CA THR A 356 -21.09 -38.25 1.09
C THR A 356 -19.73 -37.79 0.58
N GLN A 357 -19.67 -37.32 -0.68
CA GLN A 357 -18.46 -36.77 -1.28
C GLN A 357 -18.06 -35.43 -0.66
N GLN A 358 -19.02 -34.54 -0.41
CA GLN A 358 -18.80 -33.27 0.31
C GLN A 358 -18.35 -33.49 1.76
N GLN A 359 -18.89 -34.49 2.46
CA GLN A 359 -18.43 -34.85 3.80
C GLN A 359 -16.98 -35.36 3.81
N LYS A 360 -16.57 -36.14 2.80
CA LYS A 360 -15.18 -36.58 2.64
C LYS A 360 -14.24 -35.40 2.37
N GLU A 361 -14.59 -34.47 1.49
CA GLU A 361 -13.81 -33.25 1.25
C GLU A 361 -13.69 -32.38 2.50
N LEU A 362 -14.79 -32.15 3.22
CA LEU A 362 -14.77 -31.42 4.49
C LEU A 362 -13.89 -32.11 5.55
N SER A 363 -13.88 -33.44 5.60
CA SER A 363 -13.01 -34.18 6.52
C SER A 363 -11.53 -34.03 6.17
N SER A 364 -11.18 -34.04 4.87
CA SER A 364 -9.82 -33.83 4.37
C SER A 364 -9.34 -32.41 4.66
N LEU A 365 -10.17 -31.41 4.35
CA LEU A 365 -9.87 -29.99 4.64
C LEU A 365 -9.72 -29.72 6.13
N ARG A 366 -10.52 -30.36 6.99
CA ARG A 366 -10.37 -30.28 8.45
C ARG A 366 -9.06 -30.92 8.93
N TYR A 367 -8.63 -32.02 8.31
CA TYR A 367 -7.35 -32.65 8.63
C TYR A 367 -6.17 -31.76 8.22
N GLU A 368 -6.18 -31.20 7.01
CA GLU A 368 -5.15 -30.27 6.55
C GLU A 368 -5.08 -29.00 7.40
N ASN A 369 -6.24 -28.40 7.75
CA ASN A 369 -6.26 -27.25 8.64
C ASN A 369 -5.67 -27.57 10.02
N ARG A 370 -5.95 -28.75 10.59
CA ARG A 370 -5.33 -29.17 11.86
C ARG A 370 -3.81 -29.35 11.72
N LYS A 371 -3.34 -29.89 10.60
CA LYS A 371 -1.92 -30.06 10.31
C LYS A 371 -1.21 -28.71 10.17
N LEU A 372 -1.80 -27.77 9.43
CA LEU A 372 -1.29 -26.41 9.27
C LEU A 372 -1.29 -25.65 10.60
N ALA A 373 -2.36 -25.75 11.40
CA ALA A 373 -2.43 -25.15 12.73
C ALA A 373 -1.33 -25.68 13.66
N ARG A 374 -1.08 -27.00 13.68
CA ARG A 374 0.03 -27.58 14.45
C ARG A 374 1.40 -27.09 13.96
N ASN A 375 1.61 -27.03 12.65
CA ASN A 375 2.86 -26.51 12.08
C ASN A 375 3.08 -25.04 12.45
N LEU A 376 2.02 -24.23 12.44
CA LEU A 376 2.05 -22.85 12.89
C LEU A 376 2.43 -22.78 14.37
N THR A 377 1.78 -23.57 15.25
CA THR A 377 2.13 -23.62 16.68
C THR A 377 3.60 -23.99 16.90
N ILE A 378 4.11 -25.01 16.21
CA ILE A 378 5.52 -25.42 16.29
C ILE A 378 6.45 -24.31 15.82
N ALA A 379 6.11 -23.61 14.73
CA ALA A 379 6.88 -22.48 14.22
C ALA A 379 6.86 -21.29 15.19
N THR A 380 5.71 -20.99 15.80
CA THR A 380 5.54 -19.96 16.82
C THR A 380 6.34 -20.28 18.08
N GLU A 381 6.33 -21.53 18.55
CA GLU A 381 7.16 -21.96 19.69
C GLU A 381 8.65 -21.88 19.37
N LYS A 382 9.08 -22.31 18.16
CA LYS A 382 10.47 -22.17 17.73
C LYS A 382 10.88 -20.70 17.68
N TYR A 383 10.02 -19.84 17.15
CA TYR A 383 10.23 -18.38 17.16
C TYR A 383 10.33 -17.85 18.59
N GLN A 384 9.44 -18.23 19.51
CA GLN A 384 9.49 -17.81 20.91
C GLN A 384 10.75 -18.29 21.62
N ARG A 385 11.16 -19.55 21.46
CA ARG A 385 12.41 -20.09 22.02
C ARG A 385 13.66 -19.37 21.48
N LEU A 386 13.67 -19.07 20.18
CA LEU A 386 14.73 -18.29 19.54
C LEU A 386 14.70 -16.83 20.03
N ASN A 387 13.51 -16.29 20.28
CA ASN A 387 13.34 -14.94 20.76
C ASN A 387 13.74 -14.79 22.25
N ASP A 388 13.56 -15.85 23.03
CA ASP A 388 13.90 -15.89 24.45
C ASP A 388 15.36 -16.29 24.68
N THR A 389 16.15 -16.61 23.66
CA THR A 389 17.57 -16.93 23.84
C THR A 389 18.34 -15.69 24.31
N LYS A 390 19.38 -15.89 25.13
CA LYS A 390 20.18 -14.80 25.71
C LYS A 390 20.67 -13.80 24.64
N VAL A 391 21.07 -14.29 23.46
CA VAL A 391 21.54 -13.44 22.35
C VAL A 391 20.46 -12.49 21.83
N ILE A 392 19.23 -12.97 21.57
CA ILE A 392 18.13 -12.12 21.11
C ILE A 392 17.62 -11.19 22.21
N ARG A 393 17.59 -11.65 23.47
CA ARG A 393 17.30 -10.77 24.63
C ARG A 393 18.32 -9.65 24.80
N VAL A 394 19.62 -9.93 24.58
CA VAL A 394 20.69 -8.92 24.59
C VAL A 394 20.56 -7.98 23.40
N MET A 395 20.29 -8.49 22.20
CA MET A 395 20.04 -7.66 21.01
C MET A 395 18.83 -6.75 21.18
N ARG A 396 17.72 -7.22 21.77
CA ARG A 396 16.54 -6.37 22.08
C ARG A 396 16.83 -5.37 23.19
N LYS A 397 17.58 -5.74 24.23
CA LYS A 397 18.06 -4.77 25.24
C LYS A 397 18.94 -3.71 24.61
N TYR A 398 19.87 -4.08 23.73
CA TYR A 398 20.72 -3.14 23.00
C TYR A 398 19.90 -2.24 22.07
N TRP A 399 18.93 -2.80 21.36
CA TRP A 399 18.03 -2.04 20.47
C TRP A 399 17.13 -1.07 21.23
N ASN A 400 16.54 -1.50 22.35
CA ASN A 400 15.69 -0.64 23.21
C ASN A 400 16.50 0.40 23.99
N PHE A 401 17.73 0.08 24.40
CA PHE A 401 18.66 1.05 25.01
C PHE A 401 19.06 2.13 23.99
N LYS A 402 19.30 1.73 22.73
CA LYS A 402 19.58 2.67 21.63
C LYS A 402 18.35 3.51 21.24
N LYS A 403 17.13 2.97 21.37
CA LYS A 403 15.88 3.73 21.11
C LYS A 403 15.54 4.70 22.24
N LYS A 404 15.75 4.34 23.51
CA LYS A 404 15.48 5.22 24.67
C LYS A 404 16.47 6.37 24.80
N LYS A 405 17.72 6.22 24.37
CA LYS A 405 18.70 7.32 24.32
C LYS A 405 18.38 8.41 23.27
N LYS A 406 17.33 8.23 22.45
CA LYS A 406 16.91 9.15 21.38
C LYS A 406 15.63 9.93 21.71
N ILE A 407 15.15 9.88 22.96
CA ILE A 407 13.95 10.60 23.44
C ILE A 407 14.30 11.53 24.63
N GLU A 408 15.59 11.62 25.00
CA GLU A 408 16.11 12.66 25.92
C GLU A 408 17.03 13.67 25.18
N GLU A 409 16.86 13.77 23.86
CA GLU A 409 17.09 14.96 23.04
C GLU A 409 15.80 15.17 22.23
#